data_AF-A0A074K1H9-F1
#
_entry.id   AF-A0A074K1H9-F1
#
_cell.length_a   1.000
_cell.length_b   1.000
_cell.length_c   1.000
_cell.angle_alpha   90.00
_cell.angle_beta   90.00
_cell.angle_gamma   90.00
#
_symmetry.space_group_name_H-M   'P 1'
#
loop_
_entity.id
_entity.type
_entity.pdbx_description
1 polymer ?
#
loop_
_entity_poly.entity_id
_entity_poly.type
_entity_poly.pdbx_seq_one_letter_code
_entity_poly.pdbx_strand_id
1 'polypeptide(L)'
;MSARRSRVLRASVTGLIGALIVALSIWVQIVFAPNAAMAALDPSPMSVLTDCLRRSAILIVPLAVLAAFSGPWPFKLMSYLMFALGWYWVADRVGAGFPAPEGGSWLAGEAFGALIYEPFVTPMLALLSILAFRQALRALNKG
;
A
#
# COMPACT_ATOMS: atom_id res chain seq x y z
N MET A 1 -14.44 2.86 -28.65
CA MET A 1 -13.09 2.95 -28.03
C MET A 1 -12.24 1.78 -28.52
N SER A 2 -10.97 1.97 -28.92
CA SER A 2 -10.15 0.84 -29.36
C SER A 2 -9.81 -0.11 -28.20
N ALA A 3 -9.67 -1.41 -28.47
CA ALA A 3 -9.36 -2.42 -27.46
C ALA A 3 -8.08 -2.08 -26.65
N ARG A 4 -7.09 -1.47 -27.31
CA ARG A 4 -5.86 -0.98 -26.68
C ARG A 4 -6.12 0.15 -25.68
N ARG A 5 -6.95 1.13 -26.03
CA ARG A 5 -7.33 2.24 -25.13
C ARG A 5 -8.12 1.74 -23.92
N SER A 6 -9.02 0.78 -24.13
CA SER A 6 -9.76 0.12 -23.02
C SER A 6 -8.81 -0.60 -22.06
N ARG A 7 -7.83 -1.35 -22.57
CA ARG A 7 -6.85 -2.05 -21.73
C ARG A 7 -5.99 -1.09 -20.90
N VAL A 8 -5.47 -0.03 -21.53
CA VAL A 8 -4.64 0.96 -20.84
C VAL A 8 -5.43 1.66 -19.73
N LEU A 9 -6.66 2.08 -20.01
CA LEU A 9 -7.51 2.72 -19.01
C LEU A 9 -7.75 1.81 -17.79
N ARG A 10 -8.11 0.55 -18.03
CA ARG A 10 -8.33 -0.43 -16.96
C ARG A 10 -7.07 -0.71 -16.15
N ALA A 11 -5.92 -0.77 -16.82
CA ALA A 11 -4.63 -0.92 -16.17
C ALA A 11 -4.30 0.29 -15.28
N SER A 12 -4.48 1.51 -15.77
CA SER A 12 -4.32 2.75 -14.99
C SER A 12 -5.23 2.80 -13.77
N VAL A 13 -6.51 2.44 -13.94
CA VAL A 13 -7.48 2.35 -12.84
C VAL A 13 -7.06 1.30 -11.81
N THR A 14 -6.52 0.16 -12.26
CA THR A 14 -6.00 -0.88 -11.36
C THR A 14 -4.84 -0.36 -10.51
N GLY A 15 -3.90 0.37 -11.12
CA GLY A 15 -2.78 0.99 -10.40
C GLY A 15 -3.25 2.00 -9.36
N LEU A 16 -4.22 2.84 -9.71
CA LEU A 16 -4.82 3.81 -8.80
C LEU A 16 -5.52 3.14 -7.61
N ILE A 17 -6.35 2.12 -7.88
CA ILE A 17 -7.04 1.36 -6.83
C ILE A 17 -6.02 0.66 -5.93
N GLY A 18 -4.97 0.06 -6.50
CA GLY A 18 -3.91 -0.57 -5.73
C GLY A 18 -3.23 0.40 -4.77
N ALA A 19 -2.80 1.56 -5.24
CA ALA A 19 -2.22 2.60 -4.40
C ALA A 19 -3.19 3.09 -3.31
N LEU A 20 -4.48 3.22 -3.63
CA LEU A 20 -5.50 3.63 -2.67
C LEU A 20 -5.73 2.59 -1.57
N ILE A 21 -5.77 1.30 -1.91
CA ILE A 21 -5.88 0.21 -0.93
C ILE A 21 -4.69 0.25 0.04
N VAL A 22 -3.47 0.42 -0.47
CA VAL A 22 -2.26 0.54 0.37
C VAL A 22 -2.37 1.74 1.31
N ALA A 23 -2.69 2.92 0.77
CA ALA A 23 -2.80 4.13 1.57
C ALA A 23 -3.85 3.99 2.69
N LEU A 24 -5.04 3.51 2.36
CA LEU A 24 -6.14 3.38 3.32
C LEU A 24 -5.88 2.31 4.36
N SER A 25 -5.31 1.17 3.99
CA SER A 25 -5.02 0.09 4.95
C SER A 25 -3.96 0.50 5.98
N ILE A 26 -2.91 1.20 5.56
CA ILE A 26 -1.88 1.73 6.46
C ILE A 26 -2.45 2.85 7.33
N TRP A 27 -3.22 3.76 6.73
CA TRP A 27 -3.90 4.83 7.48
C TRP A 27 -4.84 4.26 8.55
N VAL A 28 -5.64 3.26 8.21
CA VAL A 28 -6.54 2.58 9.16
C VAL A 28 -5.75 1.97 10.30
N GLN A 29 -4.62 1.32 10.01
CA GLN A 29 -3.76 0.74 11.03
C GLN A 29 -3.22 1.81 11.99
N ILE A 30 -2.67 2.91 11.46
CA ILE A 30 -2.07 3.96 12.28
C ILE A 30 -3.11 4.69 13.14
N VAL A 31 -4.32 4.93 12.61
CA VAL A 31 -5.33 5.76 13.30
C VAL A 31 -6.23 4.95 14.24
N PHE A 32 -6.69 3.76 13.82
CA PHE A 32 -7.69 3.00 14.57
C PHE A 32 -7.11 1.81 15.32
N ALA A 33 -5.90 1.37 14.98
CA ALA A 33 -5.22 0.28 15.66
C ALA A 33 -3.72 0.56 15.85
N PRO A 34 -3.33 1.75 16.39
CA PRO A 34 -1.93 2.05 16.62
C PRO A 34 -1.34 1.10 17.65
N ASN A 35 -0.07 0.74 17.46
CA ASN A 35 0.70 0.14 18.54
C ASN A 35 1.00 1.19 19.62
N ALA A 36 1.51 0.77 20.79
CA ALA A 36 1.75 1.68 21.92
C ALA A 36 2.69 2.86 21.59
N ALA A 37 3.72 2.62 20.76
CA ALA A 37 4.68 3.65 20.37
C ALA A 37 4.04 4.70 19.44
N MET A 38 3.25 4.26 18.46
CA MET A 38 2.51 5.16 17.57
C MET A 38 1.40 5.91 18.32
N ALA A 39 0.70 5.25 19.25
CA ALA A 39 -0.34 5.89 20.05
C ALA A 39 0.21 7.04 20.92
N ALA A 40 1.43 6.90 21.43
CA ALA A 40 2.08 7.95 22.22
C ALA A 40 2.44 9.20 21.40
N LEU A 41 2.57 9.07 20.08
CA LEU A 41 2.83 10.20 19.18
C LEU A 41 1.56 10.99 18.84
N ASP A 42 0.37 10.42 19.10
CA ASP A 42 -0.95 11.00 18.81
C ASP A 42 -1.03 11.74 17.46
N PRO A 43 -0.75 11.04 16.35
CA PRO A 43 -0.61 11.71 15.06
C PRO A 43 -1.96 12.18 14.52
N SER A 44 -2.00 13.40 13.96
CA SER A 44 -3.21 13.92 13.32
C SER A 44 -3.67 12.99 12.17
N PRO A 45 -4.90 12.43 12.22
CA PRO A 45 -5.38 11.47 11.23
C PRO A 45 -5.31 11.97 9.78
N MET A 46 -5.56 13.27 9.56
CA MET A 46 -5.53 13.87 8.22
C MET A 46 -4.12 14.04 7.68
N SER A 47 -3.14 14.32 8.55
CA SER A 47 -1.73 14.37 8.16
C SER A 47 -1.26 12.99 7.72
N VAL A 48 -1.57 11.96 8.53
CA VAL A 48 -1.23 10.56 8.21
C VAL A 48 -1.86 10.12 6.90
N LEU A 49 -3.14 10.45 6.66
CA LEU A 49 -3.82 10.11 5.41
C LEU A 49 -3.09 10.71 4.21
N THR A 50 -2.71 11.99 4.32
CA THR A 50 -2.01 12.72 3.26
C THR A 50 -0.65 12.08 2.96
N ASP A 51 0.10 11.71 4.00
CA ASP A 51 1.38 11.02 3.84
C ASP A 51 1.21 9.62 3.24
N CYS A 52 0.22 8.85 3.69
CA CYS A 52 -0.10 7.54 3.13
C CYS A 52 -0.43 7.63 1.64
N LEU A 53 -1.27 8.59 1.24
CA LEU A 53 -1.61 8.83 -0.17
C LEU A 53 -0.39 9.23 -0.99
N ARG A 54 0.41 10.19 -0.48
CA ARG A 54 1.61 10.69 -1.16
C ARG A 54 2.64 9.59 -1.37
N ARG A 55 2.91 8.78 -0.34
CA ARG A 55 3.89 7.68 -0.41
C ARG A 55 3.38 6.53 -1.28
N SER A 56 2.08 6.23 -1.26
CA SER A 56 1.48 5.17 -2.08
C SER A 56 1.41 5.50 -3.56
N ALA A 57 1.42 6.79 -3.94
CA ALA A 57 1.35 7.22 -5.33
C ALA A 57 2.45 6.61 -6.22
N ILE A 58 3.62 6.28 -5.63
CA ILE A 58 4.72 5.61 -6.35
C ILE A 58 4.31 4.24 -6.92
N LEU A 59 3.29 3.60 -6.34
CA LEU A 59 2.82 2.28 -6.76
C LEU A 59 1.89 2.33 -7.98
N ILE A 60 1.35 3.50 -8.33
CA ILE A 60 0.35 3.63 -9.41
C ILE A 60 0.91 3.11 -10.74
N VAL A 61 2.07 3.60 -11.14
CA VAL A 61 2.71 3.23 -12.41
C VAL A 61 3.12 1.76 -12.46
N PRO A 62 3.90 1.20 -11.51
CA PRO A 62 4.32 -0.19 -11.58
C PRO A 62 3.13 -1.15 -11.53
N LEU A 63 2.12 -0.89 -10.69
CA LEU A 63 0.91 -1.72 -10.65
C LEU A 63 0.08 -1.61 -11.92
N ALA A 64 -0.02 -0.43 -12.53
CA ALA A 64 -0.68 -0.25 -13.82
C ALA A 64 0.04 -0.98 -14.94
N VAL A 65 1.37 -0.89 -15.01
CA VAL A 65 2.17 -1.61 -16.02
C VAL A 65 1.96 -3.12 -15.86
N LEU A 66 2.10 -3.65 -14.65
CA LEU A 66 1.89 -5.08 -14.41
C LEU A 66 0.43 -5.50 -14.70
N ALA A 67 -0.56 -4.66 -14.37
CA ALA A 67 -1.96 -4.90 -14.73
C ALA A 67 -2.18 -4.95 -16.25
N ALA A 68 -1.54 -4.09 -17.03
CA ALA A 68 -1.63 -4.09 -18.50
C ALA A 68 -1.14 -5.40 -19.12
N PHE A 69 -0.19 -6.08 -18.47
CA PHE A 69 0.36 -7.38 -18.87
C PHE A 69 -0.22 -8.57 -18.10
N SER A 70 -1.18 -8.35 -17.18
CA SER A 70 -1.67 -9.35 -16.22
C SER A 70 -2.53 -10.49 -16.79
N GLY A 71 -2.41 -10.82 -18.08
CA GLY A 71 -3.07 -11.98 -18.69
C GLY A 71 -2.47 -13.31 -18.20
N PRO A 72 -1.18 -13.57 -18.47
CA PRO A 72 -0.47 -14.76 -18.00
C PRO A 72 -0.30 -14.78 -16.47
N TRP A 73 -0.25 -15.98 -15.89
CA TRP A 73 -0.06 -16.17 -14.45
C TRP A 73 1.19 -15.50 -13.85
N PRO A 74 2.37 -15.43 -14.51
CA PRO A 74 3.55 -14.82 -13.87
C PRO A 74 3.38 -13.31 -13.63
N PHE A 75 2.70 -12.60 -14.54
CA PHE A 75 2.45 -11.17 -14.36
C PHE A 75 1.45 -10.90 -13.23
N LYS A 76 0.44 -11.77 -13.05
CA LYS A 76 -0.48 -11.67 -11.90
C LYS A 76 0.25 -11.86 -10.57
N LEU A 77 1.10 -12.88 -10.50
CA LEU A 77 1.93 -13.14 -9.32
C LEU A 77 2.85 -11.94 -9.04
N MET A 78 3.51 -11.42 -10.07
CA MET A 78 4.36 -10.24 -9.95
C MET A 78 3.59 -9.01 -9.45
N SER A 79 2.34 -8.80 -9.91
CA SER A 79 1.48 -7.73 -9.39
C SER A 79 1.24 -7.88 -7.88
N TYR A 80 1.01 -9.11 -7.40
CA TYR A 80 0.76 -9.35 -5.98
C TYR A 80 2.01 -9.18 -5.12
N LEU A 81 3.17 -9.64 -5.61
CA LEU A 81 4.45 -9.45 -4.96
C LEU A 81 4.82 -7.96 -4.91
N MET A 82 4.68 -7.25 -6.04
CA MET A 82 4.89 -5.80 -6.10
C MET A 82 3.96 -5.05 -5.15
N PHE A 83 2.69 -5.46 -5.08
CA PHE A 83 1.73 -4.88 -4.15
C PHE A 83 2.15 -5.11 -2.68
N ALA A 84 2.50 -6.34 -2.31
CA ALA A 84 2.89 -6.68 -0.94
C ALA A 84 4.19 -5.97 -0.52
N LEU A 85 5.20 -5.95 -1.39
CA LEU A 85 6.45 -5.21 -1.17
C LEU A 85 6.19 -3.70 -1.08
N GLY A 86 5.34 -3.17 -1.96
CA GLY A 86 4.91 -1.78 -1.95
C GLY A 86 4.18 -1.41 -0.66
N TRP A 87 3.32 -2.29 -0.15
CA TRP A 87 2.62 -2.11 1.11
C TRP A 87 3.61 -1.95 2.28
N TYR A 88 4.55 -2.91 2.40
CA TYR A 88 5.61 -2.85 3.42
C TYR A 88 6.46 -1.58 3.29
N TRP A 89 6.90 -1.27 2.06
CA TRP A 89 7.75 -0.09 1.81
C TRP A 89 7.03 1.22 2.15
N VAL A 90 5.75 1.36 1.77
CA VAL A 90 4.97 2.56 2.11
C VAL A 90 4.80 2.67 3.62
N ALA A 91 4.48 1.56 4.31
CA ALA A 91 4.32 1.54 5.75
C ALA A 91 5.59 2.01 6.46
N ASP A 92 6.75 1.48 6.05
CA ASP A 92 8.06 1.91 6.55
C ASP A 92 8.32 3.40 6.29
N ARG A 93 7.99 3.91 5.10
CA ARG A 93 8.23 5.33 4.75
C ARG A 93 7.28 6.31 5.43
N VAL A 94 6.07 5.88 5.76
CA VAL A 94 5.14 6.66 6.58
C VAL A 94 5.62 6.66 8.02
N GLY A 95 5.98 5.49 8.56
CA GLY A 95 6.59 5.36 9.88
C GLY A 95 7.85 6.23 10.04
N ALA A 96 8.72 6.23 9.03
CA ALA A 96 9.97 6.99 9.05
C ALA A 96 9.76 8.52 8.99
N GLY A 97 8.53 9.00 8.78
CA GLY A 97 8.16 10.41 8.92
C GLY A 97 8.04 10.87 10.37
N PHE A 98 7.94 9.95 11.32
CA PHE A 98 7.83 10.23 12.75
C PHE A 98 9.21 10.28 13.42
N PRO A 99 9.34 10.97 14.57
CA PRO A 99 10.62 11.07 15.29
C PRO A 99 11.08 9.70 15.81
N ALA A 100 12.37 9.41 15.66
CA ALA A 100 12.99 8.24 16.26
C ALA A 100 13.23 8.44 17.77
N PRO A 101 13.09 7.40 18.62
CA PRO A 101 13.26 7.51 20.07
C PRO A 101 14.62 8.08 20.51
N GLU A 102 15.67 7.82 19.73
CA GLU A 102 17.05 8.22 20.05
C GLU A 102 17.50 9.52 19.35
N GLY A 103 16.58 10.25 18.70
CA GLY A 103 16.88 11.56 18.08
C GLY A 103 17.67 11.49 16.75
N GLY A 104 17.78 10.31 16.13
CA GLY A 104 18.40 10.10 14.81
C GLY A 104 17.39 9.87 13.68
N SER A 105 17.87 9.48 12.49
CA SER A 105 17.01 9.02 11.40
C SER A 105 16.81 7.51 11.45
N TRP A 106 15.61 7.05 11.13
CA TRP A 106 15.30 5.63 10.98
C TRP A 106 16.17 4.95 9.92
N LEU A 107 16.69 3.76 10.23
CA LEU A 107 17.23 2.87 9.20
C LEU A 107 16.08 2.16 8.47
N ALA A 108 16.41 1.54 7.34
CA ALA A 108 15.42 0.88 6.50
C ALA A 108 14.73 -0.27 7.26
N GLY A 109 13.40 -0.23 7.35
CA GLY A 109 12.59 -1.24 8.02
C GLY A 109 12.42 -1.06 9.53
N GLU A 110 13.21 -0.20 10.18
CA GLU A 110 13.12 0.00 11.62
C GLU A 110 11.83 0.71 12.01
N ALA A 111 11.42 1.71 11.24
CA ALA A 111 10.20 2.45 11.49
C ALA A 111 8.97 1.55 11.36
N PHE A 112 8.98 0.64 10.38
CA PHE A 112 7.95 -0.37 10.27
C PHE A 112 7.85 -1.23 11.54
N GLY A 113 8.97 -1.79 12.00
CA GLY A 113 8.99 -2.65 13.18
C GLY A 113 8.60 -1.93 14.47
N ALA A 114 9.07 -0.70 14.64
CA ALA A 114 8.86 0.07 15.87
C ALA A 114 7.47 0.71 15.96
N LEU A 115 6.97 1.27 14.85
CA LEU A 115 5.79 2.13 14.87
C LEU A 115 4.56 1.54 14.18
N ILE A 116 4.76 0.62 13.23
CA ILE A 116 3.65 0.11 12.42
C ILE A 116 3.28 -1.31 12.85
N TYR A 117 4.26 -2.20 13.00
CA TYR A 117 4.01 -3.62 13.19
C TYR A 117 3.27 -3.91 14.51
N GLU A 118 2.18 -4.64 14.38
CA GLU A 118 1.37 -5.23 15.43
C GLU A 118 1.12 -6.70 15.02
N PRO A 119 1.39 -7.68 15.92
CA PRO A 119 1.40 -9.11 15.58
C PRO A 119 0.17 -9.70 14.87
N PHE A 120 -1.01 -9.14 15.07
CA PHE A 120 -2.28 -9.64 14.53
C PHE A 120 -2.88 -8.70 13.49
N VAL A 121 -2.94 -7.41 13.80
CA VAL A 121 -3.57 -6.39 12.95
C VAL A 121 -2.80 -6.20 11.66
N THR A 122 -1.47 -6.08 11.72
CA THR A 122 -0.63 -5.88 10.54
C THR A 122 -0.75 -7.01 9.52
N PRO A 123 -0.56 -8.31 9.87
CA PRO A 123 -0.71 -9.37 8.89
C PRO A 123 -2.15 -9.49 8.37
N MET A 124 -3.15 -9.25 9.21
CA MET A 124 -4.55 -9.26 8.76
C MET A 124 -4.84 -8.16 7.74
N LEU A 125 -4.44 -6.92 8.01
CA LEU A 125 -4.65 -5.80 7.09
C LEU A 125 -3.85 -5.98 5.79
N ALA A 126 -2.61 -6.46 5.87
CA ALA A 126 -1.81 -6.77 4.69
C ALA A 126 -2.49 -7.85 3.83
N LEU A 127 -2.95 -8.95 4.44
CA LEU A 127 -3.63 -10.04 3.73
C LEU A 127 -4.95 -9.56 3.10
N LEU A 128 -5.79 -8.84 3.85
CA LEU A 128 -7.05 -8.28 3.35
C LEU A 128 -6.80 -7.30 2.19
N SER A 129 -5.75 -6.50 2.27
CA SER A 129 -5.35 -5.57 1.21
C SER A 129 -4.94 -6.31 -0.07
N ILE A 130 -4.16 -7.39 0.05
CA ILE A 130 -3.79 -8.24 -1.08
C ILE A 130 -5.03 -8.90 -1.70
N LEU A 131 -5.97 -9.39 -0.88
CA LEU A 131 -7.22 -9.99 -1.35
C LEU A 131 -8.11 -8.95 -2.07
N ALA A 132 -8.23 -7.75 -1.51
CA ALA A 132 -8.95 -6.64 -2.13
C ALA A 132 -8.34 -6.26 -3.49
N PHE A 133 -7.01 -6.14 -3.55
CA PHE A 133 -6.30 -5.85 -4.79
C PHE A 133 -6.47 -6.96 -5.83
N ARG A 134 -6.39 -8.24 -5.41
CA ARG A 134 -6.68 -9.39 -6.26
C ARG A 134 -8.09 -9.32 -6.84
N GLN A 135 -9.08 -8.93 -6.05
CA GLN A 135 -10.46 -8.80 -6.52
C GLN A 135 -10.61 -7.65 -7.53
N ALA A 136 -9.99 -6.50 -7.26
CA ALA A 136 -9.98 -5.36 -8.18
C ALA A 136 -9.35 -5.72 -9.53
N LEU A 137 -8.18 -6.36 -9.52
CA LEU A 137 -7.50 -6.83 -10.72
C LEU A 137 -8.35 -7.82 -11.52
N ARG A 138 -9.06 -8.73 -10.84
CA ARG A 138 -9.96 -9.69 -11.48
C ARG A 138 -11.18 -9.02 -12.10
N ALA A 139 -11.81 -8.08 -11.40
CA ALA A 139 -13.00 -7.39 -11.87
C ALA A 139 -12.71 -6.58 -13.15
N LEU A 140 -11.60 -5.85 -13.17
CA LEU A 140 -11.21 -5.01 -14.30
C LEU A 140 -10.75 -5.84 -15.52
N ASN A 141 -10.19 -7.03 -15.31
CA ASN A 141 -9.82 -7.92 -16.40
C ASN A 141 -10.99 -8.70 -17.03
N LYS A 142 -12.19 -8.70 -16.42
CA LYS A 142 -13.38 -9.38 -16.97
C LYS A 142 -14.21 -8.53 -17.94
N GLY A 143 -14.04 -7.20 -17.95
CA GLY A 143 -14.68 -6.28 -18.91
C GLY A 143 -13.95 -6.15 -20.24
#